data_AF-A0A2N9WQY3-F1
#
_entry.id   AF-A0A2N9WQY3-F1
#
_cell.length_a   1.000
_cell.length_b   1.000
_cell.length_c   1.000
_cell.angle_alpha   90.00
_cell.angle_beta   90.00
_cell.angle_gamma   90.00
#
_symmetry.space_group_name_H-M   'P 1'
#
loop_
_entity.id
_entity.type
_entity.pdbx_description
1 polymer ?
#
loop_
_entity_poly.entity_id
_entity_poly.type
_entity_poly.pdbx_seq_one_letter_code
_entity_poly.pdbx_strand_id
1 'polypeptide(L)'
;MNEFNLDTELIPTINGQRIGNSKRIALLENIQRFGSITQAAKAVPMSYKAAWDAIDALNNLAPQPLVLRQTGGQGGGNSVLTAFGEAFLNYYHTMQQRHQQLLSQLHSNADPSHYGLWQKMNLDLSADNQLAGIVSQIIDGTVNNEVHLRLSSGQELVAMLTRHSCEQMELAVGVEALALIQASAIMLARPDPNLLISARNQLSGKIRHIDTGIVNSVITVDLGAALSLTTSITRNSAENMQLDTGDEIILLIKAPGIILGRLR
;
A
#
# COMPACT_ATOMS: atom_id res chain seq x y z
N MET A 1 -0.81 8.42 22.31
CA MET A 1 0.30 9.06 21.59
C MET A 1 0.74 8.08 20.53
N ASN A 2 0.71 8.45 19.25
CA ASN A 2 1.20 7.59 18.18
C ASN A 2 2.73 7.64 18.18
N GLU A 3 3.37 6.55 18.55
CA GLU A 3 4.82 6.41 18.47
C GLU A 3 5.22 6.15 17.01
N PHE A 4 6.11 6.99 16.49
CA PHE A 4 6.75 6.75 15.20
C PHE A 4 7.75 5.61 15.38
N ASN A 5 7.63 4.57 14.56
CA ASN A 5 8.51 3.40 14.61
C ASN A 5 9.04 3.11 13.20
N LEU A 6 10.36 3.02 13.07
CA LEU A 6 11.03 2.62 11.83
C LEU A 6 11.22 1.10 11.82
N ASP A 7 10.40 0.39 11.05
CA ASP A 7 10.62 -1.04 10.82
C ASP A 7 11.57 -1.25 9.64
N THR A 8 12.67 -1.97 9.88
CA THR A 8 13.72 -2.20 8.87
C THR A 8 14.32 -3.60 9.04
N GLU A 9 14.33 -4.39 7.96
CA GLU A 9 14.93 -5.73 7.94
C GLU A 9 16.39 -5.66 7.48
N LEU A 10 17.31 -6.25 8.25
CA LEU A 10 18.73 -6.33 7.90
C LEU A 10 18.99 -7.58 7.04
N ILE A 11 19.22 -7.38 5.73
CA ILE A 11 19.42 -8.47 4.76
C ILE A 11 20.90 -8.55 4.35
N PRO A 12 21.68 -9.54 4.84
CA PRO A 12 23.07 -9.70 4.42
C PRO A 12 23.16 -10.21 2.98
N THR A 13 24.14 -9.70 2.23
CA THR A 13 24.42 -10.09 0.84
C THR A 13 25.90 -10.49 0.67
N ILE A 14 26.18 -11.42 -0.24
CA ILE A 14 27.53 -11.69 -0.77
C ILE A 14 27.46 -11.59 -2.29
N ASN A 15 28.37 -10.82 -2.90
CA ASN A 15 28.41 -10.57 -4.34
C ASN A 15 27.07 -10.06 -4.91
N GLY A 16 26.34 -9.25 -4.14
CA GLY A 16 25.02 -8.72 -4.52
C GLY A 16 23.86 -9.71 -4.39
N GLN A 17 24.10 -10.97 -4.02
CA GLN A 17 23.06 -11.96 -3.80
C GLN A 17 22.65 -12.01 -2.32
N ARG A 18 21.34 -12.01 -2.06
CA ARG A 18 20.76 -12.05 -0.71
C ARG A 18 20.95 -13.42 -0.06
N ILE A 19 21.60 -13.42 1.09
CA ILE A 19 21.93 -14.63 1.85
C ILE A 19 21.00 -14.79 3.05
N GLY A 20 20.73 -13.71 3.77
CA GLY A 20 19.87 -13.74 4.96
C GLY A 20 18.51 -13.13 4.67
N ASN A 21 17.56 -13.96 4.28
CA ASN A 21 16.18 -13.67 4.67
C ASN A 21 16.00 -14.16 6.12
N SER A 22 15.05 -13.58 6.86
CA SER A 22 14.74 -13.96 8.25
C SER A 22 14.63 -15.48 8.47
N LYS A 23 14.06 -16.21 7.51
CA LYS A 23 13.92 -17.68 7.57
C LYS A 23 15.25 -18.45 7.47
N ARG A 24 16.22 -18.00 6.66
CA ARG A 24 17.53 -18.67 6.52
C ARG A 24 18.42 -18.47 7.72
N ILE A 25 18.40 -17.27 8.30
CA ILE A 25 19.13 -17.00 9.55
C ILE A 25 18.55 -17.83 10.68
N ALA A 26 17.22 -17.82 10.85
CA ALA A 26 16.55 -18.64 11.83
C ALA A 26 16.85 -20.14 11.63
N LEU A 27 16.98 -20.60 10.38
CA LEU A 27 17.34 -21.99 10.10
C LEU A 27 18.74 -22.33 10.62
N LEU A 28 19.73 -21.46 10.41
CA LEU A 28 21.10 -21.65 10.92
C LEU A 28 21.14 -21.64 12.46
N GLU A 29 20.41 -20.72 13.12
CA GLU A 29 20.29 -20.66 14.58
C GLU A 29 19.70 -21.94 15.15
N ASN A 30 18.63 -22.46 14.53
CA ASN A 30 17.99 -23.68 14.99
C ASN A 30 18.85 -24.93 14.69
N ILE A 31 19.69 -24.93 13.65
CA ILE A 31 20.69 -25.99 13.44
C ILE A 31 21.75 -25.95 14.53
N GLN A 32 22.24 -24.76 14.91
CA GLN A 32 23.16 -24.61 16.03
C GLN A 32 22.58 -25.16 17.33
N ARG A 33 21.29 -24.91 17.58
CA ARG A 33 20.59 -25.33 18.81
C ARG A 33 20.29 -26.82 18.86
N PHE A 34 19.84 -27.40 17.74
CA PHE A 34 19.28 -28.75 17.73
C PHE A 34 20.21 -29.81 17.11
N GLY A 35 21.23 -29.40 16.37
CA GLY A 35 22.15 -30.34 15.68
C GLY A 35 21.48 -31.15 14.56
N SER A 36 20.29 -30.75 14.10
CA SER A 36 19.50 -31.48 13.11
C SER A 36 18.72 -30.53 12.19
N ILE A 37 18.91 -30.68 10.88
CA ILE A 37 18.15 -29.93 9.86
C ILE A 37 16.67 -30.23 9.94
N THR A 38 16.29 -31.48 10.25
CA THR A 38 14.89 -31.89 10.38
C THR A 38 14.20 -31.15 11.52
N GLN A 39 14.88 -31.00 12.66
CA GLN A 39 14.32 -30.26 13.80
C GLN A 39 14.31 -28.75 13.54
N ALA A 40 15.36 -28.22 12.91
CA ALA A 40 15.44 -26.81 12.55
C ALA A 40 14.36 -26.39 11.54
N ALA A 41 14.08 -27.21 10.53
CA ALA A 41 13.02 -26.98 9.55
C ALA A 41 11.62 -26.95 10.19
N LYS A 42 11.38 -27.76 11.22
CA LYS A 42 10.12 -27.74 11.98
C LYS A 42 9.98 -26.47 12.82
N ALA A 43 11.07 -26.00 13.41
CA ALA A 43 11.09 -24.79 14.23
C ALA A 43 10.91 -23.51 13.39
N VAL A 44 11.42 -23.50 12.16
CA VAL A 44 11.26 -22.39 11.22
C VAL A 44 10.27 -22.82 10.14
N PRO A 45 8.95 -22.63 10.32
CA PRO A 45 7.87 -23.35 9.62
C PRO A 45 8.08 -23.51 8.09
N MET A 46 8.85 -24.54 7.72
CA MET A 46 9.30 -24.79 6.34
C MET A 46 9.43 -26.30 6.11
N SER A 47 9.30 -26.72 4.85
CA SER A 47 9.45 -28.13 4.51
C SER A 47 10.91 -28.57 4.65
N TYR A 48 11.13 -29.85 4.96
CA TYR A 48 12.48 -30.43 5.02
C TYR A 48 13.28 -30.21 3.73
N LYS A 49 12.61 -30.33 2.57
CA LYS A 49 13.20 -30.03 1.27
C LYS A 49 13.59 -28.55 1.14
N ALA A 50 12.73 -27.62 1.57
CA ALA A 50 13.04 -26.19 1.53
C ALA A 50 14.20 -25.81 2.46
N ALA A 51 14.31 -26.45 3.63
CA ALA A 51 15.46 -26.29 4.51
C ALA A 51 16.75 -26.80 3.87
N TRP A 52 16.69 -27.94 3.16
CA TRP A 52 17.82 -28.45 2.39
C TRP A 52 18.26 -27.50 1.29
N ASP A 53 17.33 -27.09 0.43
CA ASP A 53 17.61 -26.18 -0.69
C ASP A 53 18.19 -24.84 -0.17
N ALA A 54 17.72 -24.38 1.00
CA ALA A 54 18.24 -23.19 1.66
C ALA A 54 19.69 -23.36 2.13
N ILE A 55 20.04 -24.50 2.75
CA ILE A 55 21.41 -24.78 3.23
C ILE A 55 22.37 -24.94 2.06
N ASP A 56 21.97 -25.64 1.01
CA ASP A 56 22.82 -25.82 -0.17
C ASP A 56 23.06 -24.48 -0.86
N ALA A 57 22.04 -23.63 -0.97
CA ALA A 57 22.22 -22.26 -1.45
C ALA A 57 23.16 -21.44 -0.56
N LEU A 58 23.02 -21.51 0.77
CA LEU A 58 23.88 -20.82 1.72
C LEU A 58 25.35 -21.27 1.59
N ASN A 59 25.60 -22.57 1.52
CA ASN A 59 26.95 -23.13 1.37
C ASN A 59 27.59 -22.77 0.02
N ASN A 60 26.81 -22.71 -1.06
CA ASN A 60 27.30 -22.35 -2.39
C ASN A 60 27.63 -20.86 -2.53
N LEU A 61 26.92 -19.99 -1.80
CA LEU A 61 27.14 -18.53 -1.84
C LEU A 61 28.26 -18.08 -0.91
N ALA A 62 28.48 -18.82 0.17
CA ALA A 62 29.51 -18.52 1.13
C ALA A 62 30.91 -18.93 0.61
N PRO A 63 31.97 -18.21 0.99
CA PRO A 63 33.35 -18.57 0.63
C PRO A 63 33.80 -19.90 1.26
N GLN A 64 33.12 -20.34 2.32
CA GLN A 64 33.29 -21.64 2.98
C GLN A 64 31.90 -22.17 3.39
N PRO A 65 31.70 -23.50 3.44
CA PRO A 65 30.42 -24.06 3.84
C PRO A 65 30.04 -23.58 5.24
N LEU A 66 28.82 -23.10 5.40
CA LEU A 66 28.25 -22.63 6.67
C LEU A 66 27.77 -23.82 7.53
N VAL A 67 27.32 -24.91 6.90
CA VAL A 67 26.82 -26.11 7.57
C VAL A 67 27.51 -27.36 7.03
N LEU A 68 27.98 -28.23 7.93
CA LEU A 68 28.48 -29.57 7.61
C LEU A 68 27.49 -30.64 8.04
N ARG A 69 27.46 -31.71 7.23
CA ARG A 69 26.70 -32.92 7.50
C ARG A 69 27.64 -33.98 8.06
N GLN A 70 27.30 -34.62 9.17
CA GLN A 70 27.94 -35.85 9.61
C GLN A 70 27.01 -37.02 9.26
N THR A 71 27.47 -37.88 8.36
CA THR A 71 26.76 -39.12 8.00
C THR A 71 26.96 -40.17 9.08
N GLY A 72 25.90 -40.63 9.74
CA GLY A 72 25.98 -41.72 10.71
C GLY A 72 24.65 -42.37 11.06
N GLY A 73 24.48 -43.65 10.68
CA GLY A 73 23.62 -44.65 11.32
C GLY A 73 22.09 -44.51 11.26
N GLN A 74 21.38 -45.58 11.67
CA GLN A 74 19.93 -45.83 11.59
C GLN A 74 18.99 -44.78 12.24
N GLY A 75 19.51 -43.64 12.71
CA GLY A 75 18.76 -42.57 13.40
C GLY A 75 18.79 -41.18 12.73
N GLY A 76 19.50 -41.01 11.61
CA GLY A 76 19.56 -39.73 10.87
C GLY A 76 20.85 -38.93 11.14
N GLY A 77 21.41 -38.33 10.09
CA GLY A 77 22.69 -37.63 10.16
C GLY A 77 22.63 -36.32 10.96
N ASN A 78 23.65 -36.09 11.78
CA ASN A 78 23.82 -34.84 12.51
C ASN A 78 24.21 -33.72 11.54
N SER A 79 23.74 -32.51 11.81
CA SER A 79 24.07 -31.32 11.04
C SER A 79 24.56 -30.24 11.99
N VAL A 80 25.76 -29.74 11.76
CA VAL A 80 26.42 -28.78 12.63
C VAL A 80 26.91 -27.59 11.81
N LEU A 81 26.90 -26.41 12.42
CA LEU A 81 27.56 -25.26 11.81
C LEU A 81 29.07 -25.51 11.76
N THR A 82 29.70 -24.99 10.71
CA THR A 82 31.16 -24.92 10.67
C THR A 82 31.65 -23.77 11.54
N ALA A 83 32.96 -23.73 11.82
CA ALA A 83 33.58 -22.55 12.44
C ALA A 83 33.29 -21.26 11.65
N PHE A 84 33.18 -21.34 10.32
CA PHE A 84 32.78 -20.23 9.47
C PHE A 84 31.29 -19.87 9.63
N GLY A 85 30.41 -20.88 9.72
CA GLY A 85 28.98 -20.70 9.99
C GLY A 85 28.70 -20.03 11.34
N GLU A 86 29.41 -20.43 12.38
CA GLU A 86 29.32 -19.81 13.70
C GLU A 86 29.82 -18.37 13.69
N ALA A 87 30.96 -18.10 13.04
CA ALA A 87 31.49 -16.75 12.89
C ALA A 87 30.52 -15.84 12.11
N PHE A 88 29.89 -16.35 11.06
CA PHE A 88 28.88 -15.62 10.28
C PHE A 88 27.66 -15.25 11.13
N LEU A 89 27.08 -16.20 11.89
CA LEU A 89 25.95 -15.92 12.77
C LEU A 89 26.29 -14.91 13.86
N ASN A 90 27.45 -15.05 14.50
CA ASN A 90 27.90 -14.10 15.52
C ASN A 90 28.07 -12.69 14.96
N TYR A 91 28.62 -12.57 13.74
CA TYR A 91 28.73 -11.29 13.06
C TYR A 91 27.36 -10.70 12.73
N TYR A 92 26.44 -11.52 12.21
CA TYR A 92 25.06 -11.11 11.93
C TYR A 92 24.37 -10.57 13.19
N HIS A 93 24.44 -11.27 14.31
CA HIS A 93 23.86 -10.80 15.58
C HIS A 93 24.48 -9.49 16.06
N THR A 94 25.80 -9.34 15.93
CA THR A 94 26.49 -8.10 16.28
C THR A 94 25.97 -6.93 15.43
N MET A 95 25.78 -7.14 14.13
CA MET A 95 25.21 -6.13 13.23
C MET A 95 23.75 -5.84 13.56
N GLN A 96 22.95 -6.86 13.87
CA GLN A 96 21.56 -6.71 14.26
C GLN A 96 21.41 -5.87 15.54
N GLN A 97 22.27 -6.10 16.53
CA GLN A 97 22.29 -5.30 17.76
C GLN A 97 22.67 -3.84 17.50
N ARG A 98 23.71 -3.59 16.68
CA ARG A 98 24.10 -2.22 16.30
C ARG A 98 22.99 -1.51 15.52
N HIS A 99 22.31 -2.23 14.64
CA HIS A 99 21.17 -1.71 13.88
C HIS A 99 20.01 -1.31 14.82
N GLN A 100 19.64 -2.18 15.76
CA GLN A 100 18.61 -1.87 16.76
C GLN A 100 19.00 -0.68 17.66
N GLN A 101 20.26 -0.58 18.03
CA GLN A 101 20.79 0.57 18.80
C GLN A 101 20.70 1.87 18.01
N LEU A 102 21.05 1.85 16.72
CA LEU A 102 20.91 3.02 15.85
C LEU A 102 19.46 3.47 15.73
N LEU A 103 18.52 2.55 15.47
CA LEU A 103 17.09 2.88 15.41
C LEU A 103 16.59 3.47 16.73
N SER A 104 17.03 2.90 17.85
CA SER A 104 16.68 3.41 19.18
C SER A 104 17.24 4.81 19.43
N GLN A 105 18.46 5.09 18.97
CA GLN A 105 19.06 6.43 19.04
C GLN A 105 18.34 7.44 18.14
N LEU A 106 17.92 7.02 16.94
CA LEU A 106 17.12 7.85 16.05
C LEU A 106 15.76 8.17 16.67
N HIS A 107 15.14 7.22 17.38
CA HIS A 107 13.91 7.50 18.13
C HIS A 107 14.14 8.46 19.31
N SER A 108 15.26 8.32 20.05
CA SER A 108 15.53 9.17 21.22
C SER A 108 15.97 10.59 20.87
N ASN A 109 16.61 10.78 19.71
CA ASN A 109 17.11 12.08 19.23
C ASN A 109 16.18 12.75 18.23
N ALA A 110 15.04 12.14 17.90
CA ALA A 110 14.13 12.74 16.94
C ALA A 110 13.36 13.90 17.61
N ASP A 111 13.63 15.10 17.09
CA ASP A 111 13.02 16.35 17.52
C ASP A 111 11.50 16.29 17.29
N PRO A 112 10.68 16.56 18.34
CA PRO A 112 9.23 16.70 18.24
C PRO A 112 8.72 17.54 17.06
N SER A 113 9.51 18.53 16.63
CA SER A 113 9.19 19.44 15.53
C SER A 113 9.14 18.75 14.15
N HIS A 114 9.91 17.68 13.95
CA HIS A 114 9.92 16.93 12.69
C HIS A 114 8.80 15.89 12.60
N TYR A 115 8.26 15.39 13.72
CA TYR A 115 7.11 14.47 13.69
C TYR A 115 5.84 15.13 13.16
N GLY A 116 5.67 16.43 13.45
CA GLY A 116 4.54 17.20 12.94
C GLY A 116 4.54 17.30 11.41
N LEU A 117 5.70 17.26 10.75
CA LEU A 117 5.79 17.26 9.30
C LEU A 117 5.42 15.90 8.72
N TRP A 118 5.95 14.80 9.26
CA TRP A 118 5.61 13.46 8.79
C TRP A 118 4.16 13.04 9.08
N GLN A 119 3.60 13.39 10.24
CA GLN A 119 2.17 13.18 10.53
C GLN A 119 1.26 14.00 9.62
N LYS A 120 1.66 15.22 9.24
CA LYS A 120 0.94 16.03 8.24
C LYS A 120 1.09 15.50 6.81
N MET A 121 2.13 14.72 6.54
CA MET A 121 2.33 14.03 5.25
C MET A 121 1.62 12.68 5.17
N ASN A 122 1.18 12.12 6.30
CA ASN A 122 0.49 10.82 6.39
C ASN A 122 -0.94 11.01 6.93
N LEU A 123 -1.73 11.84 6.23
CA LEU A 123 -3.11 12.14 6.58
C LEU A 123 -4.04 11.01 6.16
N ASP A 124 -4.71 10.36 7.12
CA ASP A 124 -5.88 9.53 6.86
C ASP A 124 -7.08 10.45 6.61
N LEU A 125 -7.53 10.53 5.36
CA LEU A 125 -8.67 11.35 4.96
C LEU A 125 -9.96 10.52 5.04
N SER A 126 -11.04 11.12 5.54
CA SER A 126 -12.36 10.47 5.59
C SER A 126 -13.03 10.33 4.22
N ALA A 127 -12.47 10.95 3.18
CA ALA A 127 -12.97 10.82 1.82
C ALA A 127 -12.63 9.41 1.29
N ASP A 128 -13.66 8.63 0.99
CA ASP A 128 -13.55 7.28 0.46
C ASP A 128 -12.89 7.23 -0.92
N ASN A 129 -13.00 8.32 -1.68
CA ASN A 129 -12.52 8.41 -3.04
C ASN A 129 -11.38 9.40 -3.15
N GLN A 130 -10.27 8.92 -3.70
CA GLN A 130 -9.09 9.71 -4.02
C GLN A 130 -8.70 9.42 -5.47
N LEU A 131 -8.87 10.40 -6.35
CA LEU A 131 -8.63 10.26 -7.78
C LEU A 131 -7.49 11.20 -8.21
N ALA A 132 -6.38 10.63 -8.68
CA ALA A 132 -5.31 11.41 -9.27
C ALA A 132 -5.70 11.85 -10.68
N GLY A 133 -5.38 13.10 -11.02
CA GLY A 133 -5.60 13.65 -12.34
C GLY A 133 -4.65 14.80 -12.65
N ILE A 134 -4.47 15.07 -13.93
CA ILE A 134 -3.68 16.21 -14.39
C ILE A 134 -4.62 17.37 -14.66
N VAL A 135 -4.29 18.56 -14.15
CA VAL A 135 -5.06 19.78 -14.44
C VAL A 135 -5.02 20.06 -15.94
N SER A 136 -6.16 19.89 -16.62
CA SER A 136 -6.30 20.13 -18.06
C SER A 136 -6.64 21.57 -18.38
N GLN A 137 -7.41 22.23 -17.50
CA GLN A 137 -7.89 23.59 -17.70
C GLN A 137 -8.25 24.22 -16.34
N ILE A 138 -8.05 25.54 -16.23
CA ILE A 138 -8.59 26.36 -15.15
C ILE A 138 -9.36 27.50 -15.80
N ILE A 139 -10.62 27.68 -15.40
CA ILE A 139 -11.47 28.80 -15.79
C ILE A 139 -11.54 29.74 -14.60
N ASP A 140 -10.93 30.92 -14.73
CA ASP A 140 -10.94 31.92 -13.68
C ASP A 140 -12.30 32.60 -13.58
N GLY A 141 -12.85 32.63 -12.36
CA GLY A 141 -14.03 33.42 -12.04
C GLY A 141 -13.72 34.54 -11.05
N THR A 142 -14.72 35.38 -10.79
CA THR A 142 -14.57 36.50 -9.85
C THR A 142 -14.41 36.05 -8.40
N VAL A 143 -15.03 34.93 -8.04
CA VAL A 143 -15.02 34.36 -6.68
C VAL A 143 -14.45 32.95 -6.69
N ASN A 144 -14.95 32.10 -7.59
CA ASN A 144 -14.54 30.71 -7.72
C ASN A 144 -13.96 30.45 -9.11
N ASN A 145 -12.97 29.58 -9.15
CA ASN A 145 -12.42 29.00 -10.36
C ASN A 145 -13.03 27.62 -10.59
N GLU A 146 -13.30 27.29 -11.85
CA GLU A 146 -13.56 25.90 -12.26
C GLU A 146 -12.23 25.26 -12.67
N VAL A 147 -11.87 24.17 -11.99
CA VAL A 147 -10.65 23.42 -12.25
C VAL A 147 -11.01 22.08 -12.85
N HIS A 148 -10.53 21.83 -14.06
CA HIS A 148 -10.73 20.59 -14.79
C HIS A 148 -9.52 19.67 -14.60
N LEU A 149 -9.80 18.41 -14.28
CA LEU A 149 -8.84 17.33 -14.14
C LEU A 149 -9.10 16.26 -15.19
N ARG A 150 -8.07 15.90 -15.95
CA ARG A 150 -8.06 14.71 -16.79
C ARG A 150 -7.65 13.51 -15.95
N LEU A 151 -8.55 12.53 -15.82
CA LEU A 151 -8.27 11.26 -15.16
C LEU A 151 -7.56 10.29 -16.12
N SER A 152 -6.87 9.27 -15.59
CA SER A 152 -6.20 8.25 -16.41
C SER A 152 -7.17 7.40 -17.25
N SER A 153 -8.45 7.33 -16.85
CA SER A 153 -9.52 6.71 -17.63
C SER A 153 -9.92 7.54 -18.87
N GLY A 154 -9.38 8.74 -19.04
CA GLY A 154 -9.74 9.69 -20.11
C GLY A 154 -10.95 10.57 -19.78
N GLN A 155 -11.73 10.20 -18.77
CA GLN A 155 -12.86 11.00 -18.26
C GLN A 155 -12.35 12.31 -17.62
N GLU A 156 -13.23 13.31 -17.54
CA GLU A 156 -12.91 14.63 -16.99
C GLU A 156 -13.70 14.89 -15.72
N LEU A 157 -13.03 15.47 -14.73
CA LEU A 157 -13.59 15.84 -13.44
C LEU A 157 -13.42 17.34 -13.25
N VAL A 158 -14.50 18.05 -12.90
CA VAL A 158 -14.54 19.48 -12.66
C VAL A 158 -14.80 19.75 -11.19
N ALA A 159 -13.87 20.43 -10.53
CA ALA A 159 -13.99 20.93 -9.17
C ALA A 159 -14.17 22.45 -9.17
N MET A 160 -14.88 22.97 -8.18
CA MET A 160 -15.04 24.41 -8.00
C MET A 160 -14.30 24.86 -6.73
N LEU A 161 -13.29 25.71 -6.89
CA LEU A 161 -12.44 26.17 -5.81
C LEU A 161 -12.49 27.69 -5.71
N THR A 162 -12.24 28.26 -4.54
CA THR A 162 -12.02 29.71 -4.47
C THR A 162 -10.76 30.09 -5.23
N ARG A 163 -10.74 31.29 -5.82
CA ARG A 163 -9.54 31.80 -6.49
C ARG A 163 -8.30 31.78 -5.57
N HIS A 164 -8.49 32.16 -4.31
CA HIS A 164 -7.42 32.13 -3.30
C HIS A 164 -6.84 30.73 -3.09
N SER A 165 -7.70 29.69 -3.04
CA SER A 165 -7.24 28.31 -2.92
C SER A 165 -6.42 27.86 -4.12
N CYS A 166 -6.84 28.21 -5.34
CA CYS A 166 -6.07 27.90 -6.55
C CYS A 166 -4.69 28.56 -6.54
N GLU A 167 -4.62 29.83 -6.14
CA GLU A 167 -3.37 30.58 -6.02
C GLU A 167 -2.44 30.00 -4.93
N GLN A 168 -2.96 29.71 -3.73
CA GLN A 168 -2.19 29.12 -2.63
C GLN A 168 -1.63 27.74 -2.94
N MET A 169 -2.40 26.94 -3.68
CA MET A 169 -1.98 25.63 -4.16
C MET A 169 -1.07 25.73 -5.39
N GLU A 170 -0.87 26.92 -5.95
CA GLU A 170 -0.27 27.18 -7.26
C GLU A 170 -0.74 26.16 -8.33
N LEU A 171 -2.05 25.94 -8.40
CA LEU A 171 -2.62 25.08 -9.43
C LEU A 171 -2.39 25.72 -10.79
N ALA A 172 -1.85 24.94 -11.72
CA ALA A 172 -1.61 25.36 -13.10
C ALA A 172 -1.89 24.19 -14.04
N VAL A 173 -2.19 24.48 -15.31
CA VAL A 173 -2.37 23.43 -16.32
C VAL A 173 -1.10 22.58 -16.41
N GLY A 174 -1.28 21.26 -16.41
CA GLY A 174 -0.20 20.28 -16.46
C GLY A 174 0.29 19.79 -15.10
N VAL A 175 -0.11 20.41 -13.98
CA VAL A 175 0.24 19.87 -12.66
C VAL A 175 -0.67 18.72 -12.28
N GLU A 176 -0.12 17.76 -11.53
CA GLU A 176 -0.88 16.67 -10.94
C GLU A 176 -1.61 17.16 -9.68
N ALA A 177 -2.85 16.74 -9.52
CA ALA A 177 -3.69 17.01 -8.35
C ALA A 177 -4.49 15.75 -7.98
N LEU A 178 -4.83 15.66 -6.70
CA LEU A 178 -5.66 14.61 -6.13
C LEU A 178 -7.05 15.17 -5.83
N ALA A 179 -8.09 14.58 -6.43
CA ALA A 179 -9.48 14.88 -6.11
C ALA A 179 -9.99 13.96 -5.00
N LEU A 180 -10.52 14.57 -3.95
CA LEU A 180 -11.09 13.91 -2.78
C LEU A 180 -12.61 14.05 -2.83
N ILE A 181 -13.32 12.93 -2.77
CA ILE A 181 -14.78 12.88 -2.87
C ILE A 181 -15.33 11.91 -1.83
N GLN A 182 -16.23 12.39 -0.98
CA GLN A 182 -16.91 11.54 -0.01
C GLN A 182 -17.92 10.64 -0.71
N ALA A 183 -17.99 9.35 -0.36
CA ALA A 183 -18.90 8.39 -1.01
C ALA A 183 -20.38 8.81 -0.95
N SER A 184 -20.81 9.48 0.12
CA SER A 184 -22.19 9.98 0.27
C SER A 184 -22.48 11.26 -0.50
N ALA A 185 -21.47 11.91 -1.09
CA ALA A 185 -21.65 13.08 -1.96
C ALA A 185 -21.91 12.70 -3.42
N ILE A 186 -21.80 11.41 -3.75
CA ILE A 186 -21.99 10.85 -5.08
C ILE A 186 -23.43 10.32 -5.20
N MET A 187 -24.12 10.71 -6.26
CA MET A 187 -25.42 10.15 -6.63
C MET A 187 -25.27 9.20 -7.81
N LEU A 188 -26.18 8.24 -7.96
CA LEU A 188 -26.20 7.31 -9.09
C LEU A 188 -27.39 7.58 -9.99
N ALA A 189 -27.19 7.42 -11.29
CA ALA A 189 -28.25 7.39 -12.29
C ALA A 189 -28.01 6.26 -13.29
N ARG A 190 -29.09 5.68 -13.80
CA ARG A 190 -29.02 4.80 -14.98
C ARG A 190 -28.62 5.63 -16.21
N PRO A 191 -27.89 5.07 -17.17
CA PRO A 191 -27.60 5.74 -18.43
C PRO A 191 -28.89 6.12 -19.15
N ASP A 192 -29.12 7.42 -19.29
CA ASP A 192 -30.23 7.98 -20.05
C ASP A 192 -29.69 9.17 -20.87
N PRO A 193 -29.74 9.13 -22.21
CA PRO A 193 -29.26 10.22 -23.05
C PRO A 193 -30.03 11.54 -22.85
N ASN A 194 -31.22 11.50 -22.25
CA ASN A 194 -32.04 12.68 -21.96
C ASN A 194 -31.91 13.16 -20.50
N LEU A 195 -30.97 12.62 -19.73
CA LEU A 195 -30.79 12.98 -18.33
C LEU A 195 -30.32 14.45 -18.19
N LEU A 196 -31.24 15.32 -17.78
CA LEU A 196 -30.96 16.72 -17.48
C LEU A 196 -30.76 16.92 -15.98
N ILE A 197 -29.50 17.04 -15.56
CA ILE A 197 -29.15 17.24 -14.15
C ILE A 197 -28.13 18.37 -14.01
N SER A 198 -28.11 18.98 -12.83
CA SER A 198 -27.23 20.12 -12.54
C SER A 198 -25.89 19.72 -11.92
N ALA A 199 -25.59 18.42 -11.78
CA ALA A 199 -24.27 17.96 -11.39
C ALA A 199 -23.32 18.10 -12.58
N ARG A 200 -22.20 18.79 -12.36
CA ARG A 200 -21.23 19.08 -13.43
C ARG A 200 -20.47 17.83 -13.86
N ASN A 201 -20.24 16.93 -12.91
CA ASN A 201 -19.51 15.69 -13.13
C ASN A 201 -20.50 14.56 -13.37
N GLN A 202 -20.33 13.87 -14.49
CA GLN A 202 -21.09 12.69 -14.87
C GLN A 202 -20.08 11.65 -15.34
N LEU A 203 -19.67 10.77 -14.43
CA LEU A 203 -18.67 9.75 -14.73
C LEU A 203 -19.38 8.44 -15.06
N SER A 204 -19.11 7.87 -16.21
CA SER A 204 -19.66 6.58 -16.61
C SER A 204 -18.79 5.45 -16.09
N GLY A 205 -19.43 4.37 -15.66
CA GLY A 205 -18.72 3.18 -15.19
C GLY A 205 -19.62 1.95 -15.07
N LYS A 206 -19.02 0.84 -14.68
CA LYS A 206 -19.71 -0.43 -14.45
C LYS A 206 -19.67 -0.82 -12.99
N ILE A 207 -20.80 -1.25 -12.45
CA ILE A 207 -20.85 -1.71 -11.05
C ILE A 207 -19.99 -2.97 -10.93
N ARG A 208 -19.00 -2.93 -10.04
CA ARG A 208 -18.10 -4.03 -9.76
C ARG A 208 -18.53 -4.82 -8.53
N HIS A 209 -19.01 -4.12 -7.50
CA HIS A 209 -19.39 -4.72 -6.23
C HIS A 209 -20.48 -3.91 -5.54
N ILE A 210 -21.38 -4.58 -4.82
CA ILE A 210 -22.46 -3.97 -4.04
C ILE A 210 -22.47 -4.62 -2.65
N ASP A 211 -22.21 -3.83 -1.62
CA ASP A 211 -22.35 -4.20 -0.21
C ASP A 211 -23.61 -3.57 0.38
N THR A 212 -24.64 -4.38 0.60
CA THR A 212 -25.92 -3.88 1.14
C THR A 212 -25.98 -4.05 2.66
N GLY A 213 -25.97 -2.93 3.37
CA GLY A 213 -26.18 -2.84 4.80
C GLY A 213 -27.64 -2.61 5.20
N ILE A 214 -27.90 -2.43 6.50
CA ILE A 214 -29.25 -2.20 7.04
C ILE A 214 -29.79 -0.84 6.58
N VAL A 215 -28.94 0.19 6.55
CA VAL A 215 -29.33 1.58 6.29
C VAL A 215 -28.92 2.02 4.88
N ASN A 216 -27.72 1.66 4.44
CA ASN A 216 -27.13 2.07 3.18
C ASN A 216 -26.61 0.87 2.38
N SER A 217 -26.42 1.09 1.09
CA SER A 217 -25.66 0.22 0.20
C SER A 217 -24.41 0.97 -0.26
N VAL A 218 -23.26 0.33 -0.10
CA VAL A 218 -21.97 0.81 -0.61
C VAL A 218 -21.72 0.14 -1.95
N ILE A 219 -21.51 0.93 -2.98
CA ILE A 219 -21.40 0.47 -4.36
C ILE A 219 -20.05 0.89 -4.89
N THR A 220 -19.27 -0.07 -5.37
CA THR A 220 -18.00 0.17 -6.05
C THR A 220 -18.22 0.11 -7.56
N VAL A 221 -17.85 1.17 -8.26
CA VAL A 221 -17.99 1.34 -9.71
C VAL A 221 -16.63 1.44 -10.36
N ASP A 222 -16.38 0.61 -11.36
CA ASP A 222 -15.19 0.65 -12.21
C ASP A 222 -15.36 1.75 -13.29
N LEU A 223 -14.41 2.69 -13.35
CA LEU A 223 -14.37 3.77 -14.33
C LEU A 223 -13.46 3.47 -15.52
N GLY A 224 -12.79 2.32 -15.53
CA GLY A 224 -11.75 1.96 -16.49
C GLY A 224 -10.35 2.42 -16.06
N ALA A 225 -9.32 1.92 -16.77
CA ALA A 225 -7.90 2.21 -16.49
C ALA A 225 -7.49 1.93 -15.03
N ALA A 226 -8.08 0.89 -14.41
CA ALA A 226 -7.89 0.52 -13.01
C ALA A 226 -8.34 1.58 -11.99
N LEU A 227 -9.11 2.59 -12.40
CA LEU A 227 -9.77 3.53 -11.49
C LEU A 227 -11.14 3.00 -11.07
N SER A 228 -11.44 3.12 -9.78
CA SER A 228 -12.77 2.84 -9.23
C SER A 228 -13.22 3.94 -8.30
N LEU A 229 -14.54 4.15 -8.23
CA LEU A 229 -15.20 5.02 -7.27
C LEU A 229 -16.13 4.22 -6.38
N THR A 230 -16.18 4.57 -5.11
CA THR A 230 -17.10 4.05 -4.11
C THR A 230 -18.15 5.11 -3.79
N THR A 231 -19.42 4.74 -3.85
CA THR A 231 -20.55 5.58 -3.46
C THR A 231 -21.39 4.91 -2.40
N SER A 232 -22.02 5.70 -1.53
CA SER A 232 -22.94 5.19 -0.51
C SER A 232 -24.31 5.82 -0.72
N ILE A 233 -25.29 5.00 -1.09
CA ILE A 233 -26.70 5.41 -1.23
C ILE A 233 -27.58 4.70 -0.21
N THR A 234 -28.81 5.17 0.00
CA THR A 234 -29.73 4.45 0.91
C THR A 234 -30.05 3.07 0.35
N ARG A 235 -30.29 2.09 1.24
CA ARG A 235 -30.70 0.74 0.84
C ARG A 235 -31.92 0.76 -0.10
N ASN A 236 -32.93 1.54 0.28
CA ASN A 236 -34.15 1.71 -0.51
C ASN A 236 -33.87 2.27 -1.91
N SER A 237 -32.93 3.22 -2.04
CA SER A 237 -32.50 3.71 -3.36
C SER A 237 -31.88 2.60 -4.22
N ALA A 238 -30.99 1.80 -3.66
CA ALA A 238 -30.35 0.69 -4.39
C ALA A 238 -31.38 -0.36 -4.86
N GLU A 239 -32.31 -0.73 -3.98
CA GLU A 239 -33.39 -1.69 -4.27
C GLU A 239 -34.35 -1.15 -5.36
N ASN A 240 -34.76 0.12 -5.27
CA ASN A 240 -35.64 0.74 -6.26
C ASN A 240 -34.98 0.90 -7.65
N MET A 241 -33.66 1.11 -7.68
CA MET A 241 -32.88 1.20 -8.91
C MET A 241 -32.57 -0.17 -9.53
N GLN A 242 -32.89 -1.27 -8.81
CA GLN A 242 -32.65 -2.66 -9.22
C GLN A 242 -31.20 -2.88 -9.67
N LEU A 243 -30.24 -2.36 -8.92
CA LEU A 243 -28.82 -2.38 -9.29
C LEU A 243 -28.23 -3.78 -9.15
N ASP A 244 -27.56 -4.24 -10.20
CA ASP A 244 -26.81 -5.50 -10.21
C ASP A 244 -25.35 -5.30 -10.59
N THR A 245 -24.50 -6.27 -10.22
CA THR A 245 -23.10 -6.26 -10.63
C THR A 245 -22.98 -6.41 -12.14
N GLY A 246 -22.17 -5.57 -12.78
CA GLY A 246 -22.01 -5.49 -14.22
C GLY A 246 -22.85 -4.41 -14.89
N ASP A 247 -23.82 -3.84 -14.18
CA ASP A 247 -24.67 -2.77 -14.70
C ASP A 247 -23.85 -1.52 -15.05
N GLU A 248 -24.21 -0.89 -16.17
CA GLU A 248 -23.73 0.44 -16.52
C GLU A 248 -24.48 1.50 -15.72
N ILE A 249 -23.71 2.42 -15.12
CA ILE A 249 -24.23 3.48 -14.25
C ILE A 249 -23.46 4.79 -14.51
N ILE A 250 -24.10 5.91 -14.18
CA ILE A 250 -23.49 7.23 -14.18
C ILE A 250 -23.39 7.70 -12.73
N LEU A 251 -22.18 8.06 -12.29
CA LEU A 251 -21.93 8.73 -11.02
C LEU A 251 -22.02 10.25 -11.21
N LEU A 252 -22.90 10.88 -10.44
CA LEU A 252 -23.21 12.30 -10.51
C LEU A 252 -22.61 13.01 -9.30
N ILE A 253 -21.76 14.00 -9.55
CA ILE A 253 -21.03 14.73 -8.49
C ILE A 253 -21.10 16.23 -8.75
N LYS A 254 -21.51 16.99 -7.74
CA LYS A 254 -21.50 18.46 -7.80
C LYS A 254 -20.04 18.94 -7.71
N ALA A 255 -19.64 19.85 -8.59
CA ALA A 255 -18.30 20.46 -8.57
C ALA A 255 -17.84 21.01 -7.20
N PRO A 256 -18.69 21.69 -6.39
CA PRO A 256 -18.29 22.11 -5.04
C PRO A 256 -18.13 20.97 -4.03
N GLY A 257 -18.62 19.76 -4.33
CA GLY A 257 -18.47 18.57 -3.49
C GLY A 257 -17.12 17.85 -3.69
N ILE A 258 -16.22 18.42 -4.49
CA ILE A 258 -14.90 17.86 -4.80
C ILE A 258 -13.85 18.77 -4.18
N ILE A 259 -13.04 18.21 -3.29
CA ILE A 259 -11.89 18.90 -2.71
C ILE A 259 -10.66 18.51 -3.52
N LEU A 260 -9.79 19.47 -3.84
CA LEU A 260 -8.50 19.16 -4.45
C LEU A 260 -7.37 19.28 -3.44
N GLY A 261 -6.45 18.34 -3.51
CA GLY A 261 -5.12 18.39 -2.92
C GLY A 261 -4.06 18.45 -4.02
N ARG A 262 -2.97 19.19 -3.79
CA ARG A 262 -1.78 19.15 -4.65
C ARG A 262 -0.65 18.50 -3.85
N LEU A 263 -0.06 17.45 -4.41
CA LEU A 263 1.16 16.85 -3.85
C LEU A 263 2.34 17.78 -4.19
N ARG A 264 3.09 18.19 -3.17
CA ARG A 264 4.31 19.00 -3.28
C ARG A 264 5.51 18.15 -2.93
#